data_AF-A0A1H3KIT3-F1
#
_entry.id   AF-A0A1H3KIT3-F1
#
_cell.length_a   1.000
_cell.length_b   1.000
_cell.length_c   1.000
_cell.angle_alpha   90.00
_cell.angle_beta   90.00
_cell.angle_gamma   90.00
#
_symmetry.space_group_name_H-M   'P 1'
#
loop_
_entity.id
_entity.type
_entity.pdbx_description
1 polymer ?
#
loop_
_entity_poly.entity_id
_entity_poly.type
_entity_poly.pdbx_seq_one_letter_code
_entity_poly.pdbx_strand_id
1 'polypeptide(L)'
;HLRAKKIAHTIPERSDQIARRKAKGSAGGRPPACDAELYKDRNTVERGFGRLKQWRAIATRYDKYATTYLGGVLLGCMIIHHRVRS
;
A
#
# COMPACT_ATOMS: atom_id res chain seq x y z
N HIS A 1 -17.65 11.55 2.47
CA HIS A 1 -17.18 12.11 1.18
C HIS A 1 -16.94 11.03 0.11
N LEU A 2 -16.17 9.95 0.36
CA LEU A 2 -15.86 8.94 -0.67
C LEU A 2 -17.02 7.99 -1.05
N ARG A 3 -17.89 7.62 -0.08
CA ARG A 3 -19.04 6.72 -0.33
C ARG A 3 -20.08 7.31 -1.28
N ALA A 4 -20.34 8.62 -1.16
CA ALA A 4 -21.23 9.34 -2.06
C ALA A 4 -20.70 9.36 -3.51
N LYS A 5 -19.38 9.25 -3.69
CA LYS A 5 -18.70 9.26 -4.99
C LYS A 5 -18.55 7.86 -5.62
N LYS A 6 -19.10 6.80 -5.00
CA LYS A 6 -19.01 5.40 -5.47
C LYS A 6 -17.58 4.89 -5.74
N ILE A 7 -16.58 5.47 -5.08
CA ILE A 7 -15.20 5.03 -5.19
C ILE A 7 -15.06 3.74 -4.37
N ALA A 8 -14.60 2.66 -5.01
CA ALA A 8 -14.35 1.38 -4.35
C ALA A 8 -13.31 1.54 -3.23
N HIS A 9 -13.54 0.86 -2.11
CA HIS A 9 -12.68 0.97 -0.95
C HIS A 9 -11.76 -0.25 -0.85
N THR A 10 -10.53 -0.11 -1.30
CA THR A 10 -9.54 -1.20 -1.30
C THR A 10 -8.85 -1.38 0.05
N ILE A 11 -9.02 -0.44 0.97
CA ILE A 11 -8.45 -0.48 2.33
C ILE A 11 -9.56 -0.97 3.27
N PRO A 12 -9.29 -1.83 4.25
CA PRO A 12 -10.29 -2.23 5.23
C PRO A 12 -10.63 -1.06 6.15
N GLU A 13 -11.88 -1.04 6.59
CA GLU A 13 -12.33 -0.12 7.64
C GLU A 13 -11.57 -0.39 8.94
N ARG A 14 -11.13 0.67 9.63
CA ARG A 14 -10.54 0.53 10.97
C ARG A 14 -11.59 0.04 11.98
N SER A 15 -11.15 -0.70 13.00
CA SER A 15 -12.02 -1.33 14.00
C SER A 15 -12.93 -0.32 14.74
N ASP A 16 -12.42 0.86 15.08
CA ASP A 16 -13.17 1.98 15.69
C ASP A 16 -14.31 2.47 14.78
N GLN A 17 -14.04 2.55 13.47
CA GLN A 17 -15.03 2.96 12.47
C GLN A 17 -16.12 1.91 12.30
N ILE A 18 -15.75 0.63 12.31
CA ILE A 18 -16.70 -0.49 12.27
C ILE A 18 -17.62 -0.44 13.49
N ALA A 19 -17.05 -0.25 14.69
CA ALA A 19 -17.80 -0.15 15.94
C ALA A 19 -18.77 1.02 15.92
N ARG A 20 -18.31 2.22 15.52
CA ARG A 20 -19.14 3.42 15.41
C ARG A 20 -20.24 3.28 14.35
N ARG A 21 -19.96 2.59 13.24
CA ARG A 21 -20.96 2.27 12.21
C ARG A 21 -22.03 1.34 12.76
N LYS A 22 -21.64 0.25 13.41
CA LYS A 22 -22.55 -0.72 14.03
C LYS A 22 -23.42 -0.07 15.10
N ALA A 23 -22.84 0.81 15.93
CA ALA A 23 -23.56 1.56 16.96
C ALA A 23 -24.66 2.48 16.42
N LYS A 24 -24.58 2.91 15.14
CA LYS A 24 -25.60 3.74 14.48
C LYS A 24 -26.76 2.93 13.89
N GLY A 25 -26.74 1.60 13.95
CA GLY A 25 -27.80 0.75 13.39
C GLY A 25 -28.06 1.02 11.90
N SER A 26 -29.33 1.23 11.54
CA SER A 26 -29.76 1.52 10.16
C SER A 26 -29.14 2.80 9.58
N ALA A 27 -28.85 3.80 10.42
CA ALA A 27 -28.19 5.04 10.02
C ALA A 27 -26.67 4.87 9.78
N GLY A 28 -26.09 3.72 10.12
CA GLY A 28 -24.68 3.40 9.92
C GLY A 28 -24.31 3.14 8.45
N GLY A 29 -25.28 2.76 7.61
CA GLY A 29 -25.05 2.49 6.19
C GLY A 29 -24.24 1.22 5.91
N ARG A 30 -24.10 0.92 4.61
CA ARG A 30 -23.46 -0.30 4.10
C ARG A 30 -21.95 -0.32 4.40
N PRO A 31 -21.39 -1.46 4.85
CA PRO A 31 -19.94 -1.61 4.98
C PRO A 31 -19.25 -1.49 3.60
N PRO A 32 -18.03 -0.95 3.53
CA PRO A 32 -17.25 -0.90 2.31
C PRO A 32 -16.93 -2.32 1.83
N ALA A 33 -16.96 -2.51 0.51
CA ALA A 33 -16.47 -3.75 -0.09
C ALA A 33 -14.94 -3.67 -0.15
N CYS A 34 -14.28 -4.32 0.80
CA CYS A 34 -12.83 -4.56 0.77
C CYS A 34 -12.62 -6.07 0.63
N ASP A 35 -11.85 -6.48 -0.38
CA ASP A 35 -11.41 -7.86 -0.53
C ASP A 35 -10.22 -8.09 0.41
N ALA A 36 -10.41 -8.98 1.39
CA ALA A 36 -9.40 -9.28 2.38
C ALA A 36 -8.20 -10.04 1.80
N GLU A 37 -8.41 -10.88 0.78
CA GLU A 37 -7.34 -11.64 0.15
C GLU A 37 -6.46 -10.71 -0.69
N LEU A 38 -7.07 -9.86 -1.52
CA LEU A 38 -6.30 -8.83 -2.27
C LEU A 38 -5.59 -7.84 -1.35
N TYR A 39 -6.18 -7.53 -0.18
CA TYR A 39 -5.53 -6.64 0.77
C TYR A 39 -4.30 -7.25 1.46
N LYS A 40 -4.21 -8.58 1.59
CA LYS A 40 -3.01 -9.24 2.15
C LYS A 40 -1.76 -8.96 1.33
N ASP A 41 -1.89 -8.85 0.01
CA ASP A 41 -0.78 -8.57 -0.90
C ASP A 41 -0.15 -7.19 -0.68
N ARG A 42 -0.89 -6.26 -0.06
CA ARG A 42 -0.38 -4.94 0.31
C ARG A 42 0.87 -5.03 1.18
N ASN A 43 0.91 -5.96 2.12
CA ASN A 43 2.03 -6.12 3.04
C ASN A 43 3.30 -6.59 2.30
N THR A 44 3.16 -7.41 1.26
CA THR A 44 4.28 -7.80 0.39
C THR A 44 4.86 -6.57 -0.32
N VAL A 45 3.98 -5.72 -0.88
CA VAL A 45 4.36 -4.46 -1.53
C VAL A 45 5.03 -3.51 -0.53
N GLU A 46 4.46 -3.31 0.66
CA GLU A 46 5.01 -2.45 1.71
C GLU A 46 6.40 -2.92 2.16
N ARG A 47 6.60 -4.21 2.38
CA ARG A 47 7.92 -4.78 2.68
C ARG A 47 8.91 -4.61 1.52
N GLY A 48 8.43 -4.70 0.28
CA GLY A 48 9.25 -4.45 -0.92
C GLY A 48 9.76 -3.02 -0.95
N PHE A 49 8.86 -2.03 -0.81
CA PHE A 49 9.24 -0.62 -0.74
C PHE A 49 10.08 -0.30 0.49
N GLY A 50 9.83 -0.94 1.63
CA GLY A 50 10.66 -0.81 2.84
C GLY A 50 12.10 -1.24 2.58
N ARG A 51 12.30 -2.38 1.92
CA ARG A 51 13.63 -2.86 1.49
C ARG A 51 14.29 -1.93 0.47
N LEU A 52 13.53 -1.44 -0.50
CA LEU A 52 14.04 -0.47 -1.48
C LEU A 52 14.53 0.83 -0.81
N LYS A 53 13.81 1.30 0.22
CA LYS A 53 14.18 2.48 1.01
C LYS A 53 15.32 2.25 2.01
N GLN A 54 15.78 1.02 2.24
CA GLN A 54 17.04 0.80 2.98
C GLN A 54 18.24 1.39 2.22
N TRP A 55 18.13 1.51 0.90
CA TRP A 55 19.17 2.11 0.09
C TRP A 55 19.03 3.63 0.15
N ARG A 56 19.95 4.26 0.89
CA ARG A 56 19.91 5.70 1.18
C ARG A 56 19.80 6.55 -0.08
N ALA A 57 20.48 6.19 -1.16
CA ALA A 57 20.41 6.88 -2.46
C ALA A 57 18.98 6.91 -3.04
N ILE A 58 18.24 5.80 -2.93
CA ILE A 58 16.86 5.72 -3.41
C ILE A 58 15.91 6.46 -2.45
N ALA A 59 16.12 6.31 -1.14
CA ALA A 59 15.26 6.89 -0.11
C ALA A 59 15.24 8.42 -0.15
N THR A 60 16.40 9.04 -0.40
CA THR A 60 16.52 10.50 -0.40
C THR A 60 16.36 11.13 -1.78
N ARG A 61 16.45 10.33 -2.86
CA ARG A 61 16.36 10.80 -4.26
C ARG A 61 17.33 11.96 -4.53
N TYR A 62 18.60 11.75 -4.22
CA TYR A 62 19.66 12.75 -4.46
C TYR A 62 20.28 12.70 -5.86
N ASP A 63 19.91 11.71 -6.68
CA ASP A 63 20.38 11.62 -8.06
C ASP A 63 19.93 12.83 -8.88
N LYS A 64 20.89 13.49 -9.52
CA LYS A 64 20.65 14.65 -10.39
C LYS A 64 19.81 14.32 -11.62
N TYR A 65 19.94 13.09 -12.14
CA TYR A 65 19.29 12.63 -13.36
C TYR A 65 18.27 11.52 -13.07
N ALA A 66 17.12 11.61 -13.73
CA ALA A 66 16.05 10.62 -13.60
C ALA A 66 16.50 9.21 -14.05
N THR A 67 17.40 9.12 -15.03
CA THR A 67 17.95 7.86 -15.54
C THR A 67 18.80 7.15 -14.51
N THR A 68 19.68 7.87 -13.80
CA THR A 68 20.50 7.31 -12.73
C THR A 68 19.64 6.83 -11.56
N TYR A 69 18.66 7.64 -11.15
CA TYR A 69 17.70 7.25 -10.12
C TYR A 69 16.93 5.97 -10.52
N LEU A 70 16.41 5.92 -11.75
CA LEU A 70 15.69 4.77 -12.27
C LEU A 70 16.58 3.52 -12.31
N GLY A 71 17.84 3.66 -12.75
CA GLY A 71 18.81 2.56 -12.74
C GLY A 71 19.02 1.99 -11.33
N GLY A 72 19.16 2.86 -10.33
CA GLY A 72 19.25 2.45 -8.93
C GLY A 72 17.99 1.71 -8.44
N VAL A 73 16.80 2.22 -8.77
CA VAL A 73 15.52 1.57 -8.44
C VAL A 73 15.39 0.20 -9.10
N LEU A 74 15.71 0.08 -10.39
CA LEU A 74 15.64 -1.18 -11.13
C LEU A 74 16.62 -2.21 -10.55
N LEU A 75 17.85 -1.79 -10.23
CA LEU A 75 18.82 -2.64 -9.56
C LEU A 75 18.31 -3.12 -8.19
N GLY A 76 17.72 -2.23 -7.39
CA GLY A 76 17.08 -2.55 -6.12
C GLY A 76 15.98 -3.60 -6.26
N CYS A 77 15.09 -3.39 -7.22
CA CYS A 77 14.03 -4.35 -7.54
C CYS A 77 14.60 -5.72 -7.95
N MET A 78 15.62 -5.76 -8.81
CA MET A 78 16.25 -7.01 -9.23
C MET A 78 16.85 -7.79 -8.05
N ILE A 79 17.59 -7.11 -7.16
CA ILE A 79 18.19 -7.75 -5.98
C ILE A 79 17.11 -8.27 -5.03
N ILE A 80 16.08 -7.46 -4.74
CA ILE A 80 14.98 -7.87 -3.85
C ILE A 80 14.24 -9.08 -4.45
N HIS A 81 13.97 -9.06 -5.75
CA HIS A 81 13.29 -10.14 -6.46
C HIS A 81 14.09 -11.44 -6.43
N HIS A 82 15.40 -11.38 -6.69
CA HIS A 82 16.27 -12.53 -6.62
C HIS A 82 16.27 -13.14 -5.21
N ARG A 83 16.35 -12.31 -4.16
CA ARG A 83 16.37 -12.78 -2.76
C ARG A 83 15.06 -13.38 -2.25
N VAL A 84 13.94 -13.11 -2.91
CA VAL A 84 12.63 -13.72 -2.56
C VAL A 84 12.46 -15.06 -3.27
N ARG A 85 13.15 -15.27 -4.39
CA ARG A 85 13.09 -16.49 -5.22
C ARG A 85 14.19 -17.51 -4.94
N SER A 86 15.24 -17.12 -4.19
CA SER A 86 16.32 -18.00 -3.74
C SER A 86 15.99 -18.54 -2.36
#